data_AF-A0A9E1MXX6-F1
#
_entry.id   AF-A0A9E1MXX6-F1
#
_cell.length_a   1.000
_cell.length_b   1.000
_cell.length_c   1.000
_cell.angle_alpha   90.00
_cell.angle_beta   90.00
_cell.angle_gamma   90.00
#
_symmetry.space_group_name_H-M   'P 1'
#
loop_
_entity.id
_entity.type
_entity.pdbx_description
1 polymer ?
#
loop_
_entity_poly.entity_id
_entity_poly.type
_entity_poly.pdbx_seq_one_letter_code
_entity_poly.pdbx_strand_id
1 'polypeptide(L)'
;MSAPYITITSLLSPLFLVSACSDANFPDEDLAEGWSIESHSNDADPDYDIVFPSNTVQRLDIFISSENYNSMQDEMTTLQGEFGVGG
;
A
#
# COMPACT_ATOMS: atom_id res chain seq x y z
N MET A 1 24.49 31.15 46.88
CA MET A 1 24.95 29.76 46.67
C MET A 1 23.85 28.94 46.02
N SER A 2 24.20 28.18 44.97
CA SER A 2 23.64 26.88 44.52
C SER A 2 22.18 26.74 44.04
N ALA A 3 22.04 26.74 42.70
CA ALA A 3 21.41 25.76 41.80
C ALA A 3 19.90 25.35 41.85
N PRO A 4 19.30 24.99 40.68
CA PRO A 4 17.86 24.81 40.43
C PRO A 4 17.41 23.33 40.48
N TYR A 5 16.12 23.06 40.67
CA TYR A 5 15.53 21.72 40.48
C TYR A 5 14.38 21.77 39.47
N ILE A 6 14.72 21.35 38.25
CA ILE A 6 13.83 20.84 37.21
C ILE A 6 13.23 19.52 37.72
N THR A 7 11.92 19.30 37.58
CA THR A 7 11.20 18.00 37.47
C THR A 7 9.73 18.21 37.86
N ILE A 8 8.66 17.73 37.23
CA ILE A 8 8.36 16.85 36.09
C ILE A 8 6.96 17.30 35.65
N THR A 9 6.82 17.95 34.50
CA THR A 9 5.54 18.08 33.79
C THR A 9 5.61 17.17 32.58
N SER A 10 4.53 16.45 32.29
CA SER A 10 4.34 15.59 31.11
C SER A 10 4.79 14.13 31.27
N LEU A 11 4.10 13.39 32.13
CA LEU A 11 3.88 11.96 31.94
C LEU A 11 2.38 11.71 31.91
N LEU A 12 1.71 12.19 30.87
CA LEU A 12 0.39 11.67 30.51
C LEU A 12 0.22 11.79 29.00
N SER A 13 0.02 10.63 28.37
CA SER A 13 -0.03 10.39 26.93
C SER A 13 1.33 10.45 26.22
N PRO A 14 1.74 9.34 25.58
CA PRO A 14 0.88 8.71 24.62
C PRO A 14 0.66 7.23 24.93
N LEU A 15 -0.59 6.87 25.18
CA LEU A 15 -1.07 5.54 24.79
C LEU A 15 -1.07 5.55 23.26
N PHE A 16 0.12 5.33 22.71
CA PHE A 16 0.40 5.30 21.29
C PHE A 16 -0.43 4.19 20.67
N LEU A 17 -1.13 4.55 19.60
CA LEU A 17 -1.81 3.71 18.64
C LEU A 17 -0.94 2.50 18.22
N VAL A 18 -1.03 1.40 18.95
CA VAL A 18 -0.52 0.10 18.52
C VAL A 18 -1.63 -0.89 18.73
N SER A 19 -2.52 -1.02 17.74
CA SER A 19 -3.17 -2.30 17.41
C SER A 19 -4.11 -2.12 16.23
N ALA A 20 -3.54 -1.85 15.04
CA ALA A 20 -4.24 -2.09 13.77
C ALA A 20 -3.50 -3.09 12.88
N CYS A 21 -2.38 -3.67 13.35
CA CYS A 21 -1.72 -4.77 12.66
C CYS A 21 -2.09 -6.07 13.39
N SER A 22 -3.29 -6.58 13.13
CA SER A 22 -3.59 -7.97 13.46
C SER A 22 -3.11 -8.83 12.30
N ASP A 23 -2.14 -9.70 12.57
CA ASP A 23 -1.91 -10.92 11.78
C ASP A 23 -3.18 -11.75 11.84
N ALA A 24 -4.09 -11.48 10.90
CA ALA A 24 -5.19 -12.39 10.63
C ALA A 24 -4.56 -13.61 9.96
N ASN A 25 -4.37 -14.66 10.75
CA ASN A 25 -4.02 -15.98 10.25
C ASN A 25 -5.24 -16.51 9.48
N PHE A 26 -5.37 -16.12 8.21
CA PHE A 26 -6.43 -16.58 7.32
C PHE A 26 -6.24 -18.09 7.09
N PRO A 27 -7.29 -18.91 7.28
CA PRO A 27 -7.21 -20.31 6.89
C PRO A 27 -6.97 -20.41 5.38
N ASP A 28 -6.06 -21.31 4.99
CA ASP A 28 -5.58 -21.60 3.61
C ASP A 28 -6.72 -21.89 2.59
N GLU A 29 -7.94 -22.07 3.07
CA GLU A 29 -9.14 -22.43 2.32
C GLU A 29 -9.73 -21.26 1.49
N ASP A 30 -9.34 -20.01 1.76
CA ASP A 30 -9.87 -18.79 1.11
C ASP A 30 -8.86 -18.08 0.18
N LEU A 31 -7.72 -18.71 -0.13
CA LEU A 31 -6.69 -18.06 -0.95
C LEU A 31 -7.02 -18.13 -2.45
N ALA A 32 -6.74 -17.04 -3.15
CA ALA A 32 -6.98 -16.95 -4.60
C ALA A 32 -6.11 -17.97 -5.36
N GLU A 33 -6.59 -18.43 -6.51
CA GLU A 33 -5.78 -19.28 -7.39
C GLU A 33 -4.48 -18.55 -7.78
N GLY A 34 -3.33 -19.21 -7.55
CA GLY A 34 -2.01 -18.61 -7.75
C GLY A 34 -1.46 -17.83 -6.56
N TRP A 35 -2.12 -17.86 -5.40
CA TRP A 35 -1.54 -17.34 -4.16
C TRP A 35 -0.31 -18.14 -3.74
N SER A 36 0.75 -17.44 -3.33
CA SER A 36 1.94 -18.04 -2.72
C SER A 36 2.55 -17.09 -1.70
N ILE A 37 3.38 -17.62 -0.80
CA ILE A 37 4.09 -16.82 0.20
C ILE A 37 4.96 -15.77 -0.51
N GLU A 38 5.62 -16.15 -1.59
CA GLU A 38 6.56 -15.32 -2.35
C GLU A 38 5.91 -14.14 -3.08
N SER A 39 4.59 -14.19 -3.33
CA SER A 39 3.91 -13.17 -4.16
C SER A 39 2.74 -12.47 -3.48
N HIS A 40 2.12 -13.09 -2.47
CA HIS A 40 0.88 -12.58 -1.85
C HIS A 40 0.83 -12.79 -0.31
N SER A 41 1.99 -13.04 0.34
CA SER A 41 2.14 -12.99 1.81
C SER A 41 2.96 -11.79 2.27
N ASN A 42 2.86 -11.46 3.56
CA ASN A 42 3.76 -10.55 4.27
C ASN A 42 5.01 -11.25 4.82
N ASP A 43 5.10 -12.58 4.68
CA ASP A 43 6.16 -13.42 5.26
C ASP A 43 7.35 -13.64 4.32
N ALA A 44 7.42 -12.92 3.20
CA ALA A 44 8.52 -12.99 2.23
C ALA A 44 9.31 -11.68 2.17
N ASP A 45 10.62 -11.79 2.01
CA ASP A 45 11.47 -10.65 1.67
C ASP A 45 11.16 -10.17 0.23
N PRO A 46 11.19 -8.85 -0.06
CA PRO A 46 10.99 -8.36 -1.42
C PRO A 46 12.05 -8.86 -2.41
N ASP A 47 11.64 -9.47 -3.52
CA ASP A 47 12.53 -9.93 -4.59
C ASP A 47 12.76 -8.84 -5.66
N TYR A 48 13.72 -7.94 -5.40
CA TYR A 48 14.05 -6.86 -6.32
C TYR A 48 14.80 -7.31 -7.57
N ASP A 49 15.51 -8.44 -7.52
CA ASP A 49 16.25 -8.96 -8.68
C ASP A 49 15.29 -9.44 -9.77
N ILE A 50 14.13 -9.99 -9.38
CA ILE A 50 13.05 -10.36 -10.29
C ILE A 50 12.26 -9.13 -10.76
N VAL A 51 11.87 -8.23 -9.84
CA VAL A 51 10.96 -7.12 -10.18
C VAL A 51 11.66 -5.96 -10.90
N PHE A 52 12.93 -5.69 -10.59
CA PHE A 52 13.71 -4.58 -11.15
C PHE A 52 15.09 -5.01 -11.68
N PRO A 53 15.15 -5.88 -12.69
CA PRO A 53 16.41 -6.32 -13.26
C PRO A 53 17.16 -5.13 -13.90
N SER A 54 18.47 -5.02 -13.66
CA SER A 54 19.29 -3.88 -14.12
C SER A 54 19.52 -3.82 -15.64
N ASN A 55 19.21 -4.90 -16.36
CA ASN A 55 19.49 -5.05 -17.79
C ASN A 55 18.22 -5.11 -18.66
N THR A 56 17.03 -5.05 -18.06
CA THR A 56 15.77 -5.29 -18.76
C THR A 56 14.67 -4.39 -18.21
N VAL A 57 13.88 -3.78 -19.09
CA VAL A 57 12.63 -3.12 -18.69
C VAL A 57 11.50 -4.12 -18.86
N GLN A 58 10.81 -4.45 -17.77
CA GLN A 58 9.64 -5.32 -17.81
C GLN A 58 8.50 -4.64 -18.58
N ARG A 59 7.76 -5.42 -19.38
CA ARG A 59 6.61 -4.94 -20.16
C ARG A 59 5.38 -5.76 -19.81
N LEU A 60 4.29 -5.07 -19.50
CA LEU A 60 2.98 -5.65 -19.31
C LEU A 60 2.09 -5.16 -20.46
N ASP A 61 1.65 -6.09 -21.30
CA ASP A 61 0.72 -5.81 -22.38
C ASP A 61 -0.71 -6.04 -21.86
N ILE A 62 -1.45 -4.95 -21.63
CA ILE A 62 -2.83 -4.99 -21.14
C ILE A 62 -3.75 -4.65 -22.31
N PHE A 63 -4.62 -5.60 -22.67
CA PHE A 63 -5.60 -5.43 -23.74
C PHE A 63 -6.96 -5.06 -23.16
N ILE A 64 -7.48 -3.91 -23.58
CA ILE A 64 -8.78 -3.39 -23.15
C ILE A 64 -9.58 -3.06 -24.42
N SER A 65 -10.84 -3.49 -24.47
CA SER A 65 -11.71 -3.12 -25.59
C SER A 65 -11.92 -1.61 -25.62
N SER A 66 -12.16 -1.04 -26.80
CA SER A 66 -12.47 0.39 -26.92
C SER A 66 -13.69 0.80 -26.07
N GLU A 67 -14.68 -0.09 -25.96
CA GLU A 67 -15.87 0.13 -25.14
C GLU A 67 -15.53 0.22 -23.65
N ASN A 68 -14.76 -0.75 -23.11
CA ASN A 68 -14.37 -0.73 -21.70
C ASN A 68 -13.43 0.45 -21.40
N TYR A 69 -12.55 0.81 -22.34
CA TYR A 69 -11.71 1.99 -22.19
C TYR A 69 -12.54 3.26 -22.04
N ASN A 70 -13.52 3.47 -22.92
CA ASN A 70 -14.40 4.63 -22.82
C ASN A 70 -15.20 4.63 -21.50
N SER A 71 -15.73 3.48 -21.09
CA SER A 71 -16.44 3.36 -19.80
C SER A 71 -15.56 3.73 -18.61
N MET A 72 -14.30 3.28 -18.59
CA MET A 72 -13.36 3.65 -17.53
C MET A 72 -13.07 5.16 -17.53
N GLN A 73 -12.91 5.78 -18.70
CA GLN A 73 -12.68 7.22 -18.79
C GLN A 73 -13.88 8.01 -18.27
N ASP A 74 -15.11 7.62 -18.63
CA ASP A 74 -16.34 8.27 -18.19
C ASP A 74 -16.55 8.15 -16.67
N GLU A 75 -16.28 6.97 -16.10
CA GLU A 75 -16.32 6.77 -14.65
C GLU A 75 -15.27 7.61 -13.93
N MET A 76 -14.04 7.66 -14.45
CA MET A 76 -12.98 8.49 -13.87
C MET A 76 -13.35 9.98 -13.87
N THR A 77 -13.93 10.49 -14.96
CA THR A 77 -14.43 11.88 -15.01
C THR A 77 -15.58 12.11 -14.05
N THR A 78 -16.48 11.13 -13.90
CA THR A 78 -17.58 11.22 -12.94
C THR A 78 -17.08 11.29 -11.49
N LEU A 79 -16.04 10.51 -11.17
CA LEU A 79 -15.50 10.42 -9.81
C LEU A 79 -14.53 11.55 -9.47
N GLN A 80 -13.72 11.99 -10.43
CA GLN A 80 -12.58 12.89 -10.20
C GLN A 80 -12.71 14.25 -10.90
N GLY A 81 -13.76 14.45 -11.70
CA GLY A 81 -13.92 15.63 -12.55
C GLY A 81 -13.11 15.53 -13.84
N GLU A 82 -13.25 16.55 -14.69
CA GLU A 82 -12.56 16.60 -15.98
C GLU A 82 -11.03 16.64 -15.81
N PHE A 83 -10.32 15.96 -16.70
CA PHE A 83 -8.86 15.89 -16.60
C PHE A 83 -8.23 17.28 -16.84
N GLY A 84 -7.24 17.65 -16.03
CA GLY A 84 -6.43 18.86 -16.24
C GLY A 84 -7.09 20.18 -15.84
N VAL A 85 -8.24 20.17 -15.16
CA VAL A 85 -8.92 21.40 -14.69
C VAL A 85 -8.41 21.94 -13.36
N GLY A 86 -7.44 21.26 -12.72
CA GLY A 86 -6.77 21.73 -11.51
C GLY A 86 -5.59 22.65 -11.85
N GLY A 87 -5.79 23.97 -11.73
CA GLY A 87 -4.78 25.01 -11.89
C GLY A 87 -4.98 26.15 -10.90
#